data_AF-A0A8D9CWD9-F1
#
_entry.id   AF-A0A8D9CWD9-F1
#
_cell.length_a   1.000
_cell.length_b   1.000
_cell.length_c   1.000
_cell.angle_alpha   90.00
_cell.angle_beta   90.00
_cell.angle_gamma   90.00
#
_symmetry.space_group_name_H-M   'P 1'
#
loop_
_entity.id
_entity.type
_entity.pdbx_description
1 polymer ?
#
loop_
_entity_poly.entity_id
_entity_poly.type
_entity_poly.pdbx_seq_one_letter_code
_entity_poly.pdbx_strand_id
1 'polypeptide(L)'
;MRKFPNVILFSCLLLLLTFIDDRYQHLLIFYQPLVTYSENLNSLFSSLASKVTANDGFYNTSTGEGPNKVYGLALFGQGYKKQGCANCVEQATMTMLLALYGMLIILSLLNSSFSRLLCQIIL
;
A
#
# COMPACT_ATOMS: atom_id res chain seq x y z
N MET A 1 -47.57 24.04 -34.24
CA MET A 1 -46.97 22.71 -33.97
C MET A 1 -45.50 22.91 -33.60
N ARG A 2 -45.15 22.98 -32.31
CA ARG A 2 -43.79 23.23 -31.82
C ARG A 2 -43.02 21.90 -31.69
N LYS A 3 -42.07 21.65 -32.59
CA LYS A 3 -41.05 20.59 -32.47
C LYS A 3 -39.82 21.17 -31.77
N PHE A 4 -39.78 21.10 -30.43
CA PHE A 4 -38.59 21.45 -29.63
C PHE A 4 -38.10 20.39 -28.60
N PRO A 5 -38.45 19.07 -28.66
CA PRO A 5 -37.94 18.11 -27.67
C PRO A 5 -36.47 17.70 -27.92
N ASN A 6 -36.03 17.64 -29.19
CA ASN A 6 -34.71 17.09 -29.52
C ASN A 6 -33.54 18.01 -29.19
N VAL A 7 -33.72 19.33 -29.25
CA VAL A 7 -32.66 20.31 -28.93
C VAL A 7 -32.38 20.33 -27.43
N ILE A 8 -33.43 20.26 -26.61
CA ILE A 8 -33.31 20.19 -25.16
C ILE A 8 -32.67 18.85 -24.75
N LEU A 9 -33.09 17.74 -25.37
CA LEU A 9 -32.51 16.42 -25.13
C LEU A 9 -31.01 16.40 -25.48
N PHE A 10 -30.63 16.95 -26.63
CA PHE A 10 -29.24 17.01 -27.05
C PHE A 10 -28.40 17.92 -26.14
N SER A 11 -28.94 19.07 -25.74
CA SER A 11 -28.30 19.97 -24.77
C SER A 11 -28.10 19.29 -23.42
N CYS A 12 -29.09 18.52 -22.95
CA CYS A 12 -29.00 17.81 -21.68
C CYS A 12 -27.99 16.66 -21.75
N LEU A 13 -27.95 15.93 -22.87
CA LEU A 13 -26.97 14.87 -23.13
C LEU A 13 -25.54 15.41 -23.14
N LEU A 14 -25.30 16.56 -23.80
CA LEU A 14 -23.99 17.20 -23.81
C LEU A 14 -23.55 17.63 -22.40
N LEU A 15 -24.46 18.21 -21.60
CA LEU A 15 -24.17 18.58 -20.21
C LEU A 15 -23.84 17.37 -19.34
N LEU A 16 -24.56 16.25 -19.50
CA LEU A 16 -24.28 15.00 -18.80
C LEU A 16 -22.92 14.41 -19.20
N LEU A 17 -22.57 14.42 -20.50
CA LEU A 17 -21.28 13.93 -20.98
C LEU A 17 -20.12 14.75 -20.41
N THR A 18 -20.23 16.09 -20.37
CA THR A 18 -19.19 16.94 -19.75
C THR A 18 -19.07 16.75 -18.24
N PHE A 19 -20.17 16.44 -17.56
CA PHE A 19 -20.17 16.20 -16.12
C PHE A 19 -19.54 14.85 -15.73
N ILE A 20 -19.70 13.83 -16.59
CA ILE A 20 -19.08 12.51 -16.41
C ILE A 20 -17.57 12.58 -16.63
N ASP A 21 -17.11 13.33 -17.65
CA ASP A 21 -15.69 13.49 -18.00
C ASP A 21 -14.86 14.08 -16.86
N ASP A 22 -15.33 15.18 -16.24
CA ASP A 22 -14.66 15.83 -15.10
C ASP A 22 -14.50 14.88 -13.90
N ARG A 23 -15.57 14.14 -13.56
CA ARG A 23 -15.57 13.15 -12.48
C ARG A 23 -14.60 12.00 -12.75
N TYR A 24 -14.47 11.58 -14.01
CA TYR A 24 -13.56 10.49 -14.40
C TYR A 24 -12.10 10.94 -14.32
N GLN A 25 -11.81 12.17 -14.78
CA GLN A 25 -10.48 12.74 -14.71
C GLN A 25 -10.03 12.99 -13.28
N HIS A 26 -10.92 13.49 -12.41
CA HIS A 26 -10.63 13.67 -11.00
C HIS A 26 -10.40 12.33 -10.28
N LEU A 27 -11.19 11.29 -10.60
CA LEU A 27 -11.00 9.94 -10.07
C LEU A 27 -9.65 9.33 -10.51
N LEU A 28 -9.25 9.52 -11.76
CA LEU A 28 -7.95 9.10 -12.29
C LEU A 28 -6.78 9.78 -11.55
N ILE A 29 -6.90 11.08 -11.27
CA ILE A 29 -5.88 11.86 -10.53
C ILE A 29 -5.71 11.34 -9.10
N PHE A 30 -6.75 10.83 -8.45
CA PHE A 30 -6.63 10.22 -7.11
C PHE A 30 -6.22 8.74 -7.14
N TYR A 31 -6.61 8.01 -8.19
CA TYR A 31 -6.32 6.58 -8.30
C TYR A 31 -4.85 6.31 -8.63
N GLN A 32 -4.26 7.11 -9.53
CA GLN A 32 -2.90 6.88 -10.00
C GLN A 32 -1.83 7.04 -8.88
N PRO A 33 -1.86 8.07 -8.01
CA PRO A 33 -1.01 8.14 -6.83
C PRO A 33 -1.21 6.97 -5.87
N LEU A 34 -2.45 6.50 -5.67
CA LEU A 34 -2.74 5.36 -4.78
C LEU A 34 -2.09 4.06 -5.29
N VAL A 35 -2.13 3.81 -6.60
CA VAL A 35 -1.45 2.65 -7.22
C VAL A 35 0.05 2.76 -7.04
N THR A 36 0.64 3.92 -7.35
CA THR A 36 2.09 4.13 -7.18
C THR A 36 2.54 4.01 -5.72
N TYR A 37 1.76 4.53 -4.77
CA TYR A 37 2.01 4.34 -3.34
C TYR A 37 2.02 2.84 -2.97
N SER A 38 1.03 2.08 -3.46
CA SER A 38 0.94 0.64 -3.23
C SER A 38 2.13 -0.13 -3.81
N GLU A 39 2.60 0.25 -5.00
CA GLU A 39 3.79 -0.34 -5.64
C GLU A 39 5.06 -0.03 -4.85
N ASN A 40 5.23 1.22 -4.41
CA ASN A 40 6.36 1.64 -3.58
C ASN A 40 6.40 0.89 -2.25
N LEU A 41 5.24 0.66 -1.63
CA LEU A 41 5.10 -0.10 -0.39
C LEU A 41 5.47 -1.57 -0.59
N ASN A 42 4.97 -2.21 -1.65
CA ASN A 42 5.32 -3.58 -2.02
C ASN A 42 6.84 -3.72 -2.28
N SER A 43 7.43 -2.76 -3.00
CA SER A 43 8.86 -2.73 -3.30
C SER A 43 9.70 -2.61 -2.02
N LEU A 44 9.34 -1.67 -1.14
CA LEU A 44 10.01 -1.48 0.14
C LEU A 44 9.99 -2.77 0.96
N PHE A 45 8.80 -3.36 1.15
CA PHE A 45 8.61 -4.59 1.90
C PHE A 45 9.37 -5.79 1.34
N SER A 46 9.44 -5.94 0.01
CA SER A 46 10.18 -7.02 -0.63
C SER A 46 11.68 -6.96 -0.37
N SER A 47 12.22 -5.75 -0.11
CA SER A 47 13.65 -5.57 0.16
C SER A 47 14.01 -5.56 1.64
N LEU A 48 13.06 -5.25 2.53
CA LEU A 48 13.31 -4.84 3.90
C LEU A 48 14.04 -5.92 4.73
N ALA A 49 13.63 -7.19 4.58
CA ALA A 49 14.23 -8.33 5.28
C ALA A 49 15.71 -8.54 4.94
N SER A 50 16.06 -8.42 3.66
CA SER A 50 17.45 -8.53 3.20
C SER A 50 18.31 -7.38 3.73
N LYS A 51 17.76 -6.16 3.73
CA LYS A 51 18.47 -4.95 4.13
C LYS A 51 18.73 -4.90 5.62
N VAL A 52 17.75 -5.20 6.46
CA VAL A 52 17.96 -5.22 7.91
C VAL A 52 18.95 -6.32 8.33
N THR A 53 18.95 -7.46 7.65
CA THR A 53 19.91 -8.55 7.88
C THR A 53 21.34 -8.17 7.44
N ALA A 54 21.47 -7.40 6.36
CA ALA A 54 22.75 -6.88 5.87
C ALA A 54 23.30 -5.74 6.73
N ASN A 55 22.44 -5.01 7.45
CA ASN A 55 22.81 -3.88 8.31
C ASN A 55 22.72 -4.25 9.81
N ASP A 56 23.02 -5.50 10.14
CA ASP A 56 23.15 -6.02 11.51
C ASP A 56 21.97 -5.69 12.45
N GLY A 57 20.76 -5.71 11.91
CA GLY A 57 19.52 -5.61 12.67
C GLY A 57 18.90 -4.23 12.74
N PHE A 58 19.45 -3.22 12.06
CA PHE A 58 18.83 -1.90 11.95
C PHE A 58 18.84 -1.41 10.51
N TYR A 59 17.69 -1.00 9.97
CA TYR A 59 17.64 -0.39 8.65
C TYR A 59 16.49 0.60 8.50
N ASN A 60 16.80 1.81 8.06
CA ASN A 60 15.86 2.88 7.75
C ASN A 60 15.96 3.22 6.26
N THR A 61 14.82 3.32 5.56
CA THR A 61 14.75 3.59 4.13
C THR A 61 13.47 4.34 3.77
N SER A 62 13.42 4.86 2.55
CA SER A 62 12.20 5.32 1.92
C SER A 62 12.16 4.97 0.45
N THR A 63 10.97 4.78 -0.11
CA THR A 63 10.75 4.47 -1.53
C THR A 63 9.71 5.43 -2.11
N GLY A 64 9.98 5.98 -3.29
CA GLY A 64 9.07 6.92 -3.97
C GLY A 64 9.26 8.39 -3.57
N GLU A 65 8.42 9.25 -4.14
CA GLU A 65 8.49 10.70 -4.00
C GLU A 65 7.10 11.33 -3.79
N GLY A 66 7.09 12.53 -3.22
CA GLY A 66 5.88 13.31 -2.97
C GLY A 66 4.80 12.51 -2.24
N PRO A 67 3.54 12.50 -2.71
CA PRO A 67 2.43 11.80 -2.05
C PRO A 67 2.55 10.27 -2.08
N ASN A 68 3.45 9.72 -2.92
CA ASN A 68 3.63 8.28 -3.09
C ASN A 68 4.82 7.74 -2.28
N LYS A 69 5.49 8.60 -1.49
CA LYS A 69 6.66 8.22 -0.72
C LYS A 69 6.25 7.39 0.50
N VAL A 70 6.89 6.23 0.65
CA VAL A 70 6.71 5.30 1.76
C VAL A 70 8.00 5.29 2.59
N TYR A 71 7.88 5.33 3.90
CA TYR A 71 8.99 5.19 4.84
C TYR A 71 9.01 3.78 5.40
N GLY A 72 10.18 3.31 5.80
CA GLY A 72 10.31 1.99 6.40
C GLY A 72 11.49 1.93 7.34
N LEU A 73 11.23 1.47 8.56
CA LEU A 73 12.22 1.18 9.58
C LEU A 73 12.04 -0.27 10.03
N ALA A 74 13.12 -1.04 10.04
CA ALA A 74 13.15 -2.39 10.57
C ALA A 74 14.21 -2.52 11.67
N LEU A 75 13.81 -3.15 12.76
CA LEU A 75 14.61 -3.36 13.97
C LEU A 75 14.62 -4.84 14.35
N PHE A 76 15.80 -5.34 14.71
CA PHE A 76 16.03 -6.69 15.17
C PHE A 76 17.04 -6.70 16.33
N GLY A 77 16.70 -7.42 17.40
CA GLY A 77 17.54 -7.52 18.58
C GLY A 77 18.87 -8.24 18.30
N GLN A 78 19.96 -7.73 18.88
CA GLN A 78 21.25 -8.44 18.88
C GLN A 78 21.14 -9.78 19.63
N GLY A 79 21.76 -10.84 19.10
CA GLY A 79 21.78 -12.17 19.71
C GLY A 79 21.00 -13.25 18.97
N TYR A 80 20.28 -12.91 17.89
CA TYR A 80 19.53 -13.84 17.07
C TYR A 80 20.20 -14.08 15.71
N LYS A 81 19.99 -15.27 15.12
CA LYS A 81 20.55 -15.62 13.81
C LYS A 81 19.96 -14.73 12.71
N LYS A 82 20.80 -14.32 11.76
CA LYS A 82 20.42 -13.54 10.56
C LYS A 82 19.19 -14.10 9.83
N GLN A 83 19.08 -15.43 9.73
CA GLN A 83 17.90 -16.09 9.15
C GLN A 83 16.60 -15.87 9.95
N GLY A 84 16.68 -15.82 11.28
CA GLY A 84 15.51 -15.52 12.12
C GLY A 84 15.03 -14.08 11.96
N CYS A 85 15.96 -13.15 11.71
CA CYS A 85 15.65 -11.76 11.37
C CYS A 85 14.85 -11.67 10.07
N ALA A 86 15.40 -12.25 9.00
CA ALA A 86 14.80 -12.23 7.68
C ALA A 86 13.39 -12.83 7.70
N ASN A 87 13.22 -14.03 8.27
CA ASN A 87 11.91 -14.68 8.38
C ASN A 87 10.90 -13.84 9.15
N CYS A 88 11.30 -13.19 10.24
CA CYS A 88 10.37 -12.36 10.99
C CYS A 88 9.91 -11.15 10.17
N VAL A 89 10.84 -10.46 9.54
CA VAL A 89 10.54 -9.24 8.77
C VAL A 89 9.67 -9.60 7.57
N GLU A 90 9.94 -10.71 6.88
CA GLU A 90 9.10 -11.24 5.80
C GLU A 90 7.68 -11.57 6.27
N GLN A 91 7.53 -12.25 7.42
CA GLN A 91 6.21 -12.55 7.96
C GLN A 91 5.44 -11.29 8.34
N ALA A 92 6.11 -10.31 8.95
CA ALA A 92 5.50 -9.05 9.34
C ALA A 92 5.05 -8.24 8.12
N THR A 93 5.89 -8.10 7.09
CA THR A 93 5.53 -7.39 5.85
C THR A 93 4.43 -8.10 5.08
N MET A 94 4.47 -9.43 4.97
CA MET A 94 3.41 -10.23 4.36
C MET A 94 2.08 -10.05 5.10
N THR A 95 2.10 -10.08 6.44
CA THR A 95 0.90 -9.87 7.26
C THR A 95 0.34 -8.46 7.05
N MET A 96 1.20 -7.44 6.97
CA MET A 96 0.79 -6.06 6.66
C MET A 96 0.14 -5.95 5.27
N LEU A 97 0.72 -6.58 4.24
CA LEU A 97 0.12 -6.60 2.90
C LEU A 97 -1.24 -7.27 2.91
N LEU A 98 -1.36 -8.45 3.52
CA LEU A 98 -2.62 -9.18 3.61
C LEU A 98 -3.69 -8.39 4.36
N ALA A 99 -3.32 -7.66 5.42
CA ALA A 99 -4.24 -6.78 6.15
C ALA A 99 -4.77 -5.62 5.28
N LEU A 100 -3.99 -5.15 4.29
CA LEU A 100 -4.39 -4.09 3.36
C LEU A 100 -5.29 -4.61 2.22
N TYR A 101 -5.18 -5.89 1.82
CA TYR A 101 -5.90 -6.44 0.67
C TYR A 101 -7.15 -7.28 1.02
N GLY A 102 -7.38 -7.68 2.27
CA GLY A 102 -8.58 -8.44 2.61
C GLY A 102 -8.58 -9.07 4.00
N MET A 103 -9.38 -8.52 4.90
CA MET A 103 -9.61 -9.00 6.27
C MET A 103 -10.40 -10.32 6.27
N LEU A 104 -9.75 -11.49 6.45
CA LEU A 104 -10.42 -12.72 6.92
C LEU A 104 -9.51 -13.81 7.55
N ILE A 105 -8.17 -13.74 7.43
CA ILE A 105 -7.25 -14.82 7.89
C ILE A 105 -6.71 -14.61 9.32
N ILE A 106 -7.04 -13.47 9.95
CA ILE A 106 -6.40 -13.04 11.21
C ILE A 106 -6.77 -13.91 12.42
N LEU A 107 -7.93 -14.59 12.41
CA LEU A 107 -8.35 -15.44 13.55
C LEU A 107 -7.62 -16.79 13.64
N SER A 108 -7.02 -17.31 12.56
CA SER A 108 -6.33 -18.60 12.58
C SER A 108 -4.82 -18.53 12.81
N LEU A 109 -4.20 -17.33 12.69
CA LEU A 109 -2.75 -17.15 12.83
C LEU A 109 -2.31 -16.51 14.17
N LEU A 110 -3.24 -16.08 15.02
CA LEU A 110 -2.94 -15.53 16.36
C LEU A 110 -2.42 -16.57 17.37
N ASN A 111 -2.15 -17.81 16.94
CA ASN A 111 -1.74 -18.91 17.83
C ASN A 111 -0.32 -19.45 17.56
N SER A 112 0.57 -18.65 16.96
CA SER A 112 2.01 -18.94 17.00
C SER A 112 2.74 -17.85 17.77
N SER A 113 3.15 -18.20 18.97
CA SER A 113 4.02 -17.45 19.86
C SER A 113 5.33 -17.09 19.16
N PHE A 114 5.37 -15.95 18.45
CA PHE A 114 6.61 -15.33 17.99
C PHE A 114 6.81 -14.04 18.79
N SER A 115 7.54 -14.19 19.90
CA SER A 115 8.09 -13.16 20.78
C SER A 115 7.79 -11.72 20.36
N ARG A 116 6.78 -11.11 20.98
CA ARG A 116 6.27 -9.76 20.72
C ARG A 116 7.27 -8.62 21.03
N LEU A 117 8.56 -8.91 21.22
CA LEU A 117 9.61 -7.97 21.63
C LEU A 117 10.79 -7.85 20.64
N LEU A 118 10.81 -8.58 19.51
CA LEU A 118 12.06 -8.81 18.74
C LEU A 118 12.10 -8.28 17.30
N CYS A 119 10.99 -7.77 16.79
CA CYS A 119 10.84 -7.48 15.37
C CYS A 119 9.80 -6.37 15.21
N GLN A 120 10.28 -5.15 15.01
CA GLN A 120 9.44 -3.97 14.94
C GLN A 120 9.65 -3.31 13.58
N ILE A 121 8.55 -3.17 12.83
CA ILE A 121 8.49 -2.40 11.59
C ILE A 121 7.73 -1.11 11.90
N ILE A 122 8.35 0.04 11.64
CA ILE A 122 7.70 1.35 11.71
C ILE A 122 7.61 1.90 10.28
N LEU A 123 6.40 2.29 9.87
CA LEU A 123 6.06 2.86 8.57
C LEU A 123 5.69 4.34 8.73
#